data_AF-A0A812VBM7-F1
#
_entry.id   AF-A0A812VBM7-F1
#
_cell.length_a   1.000
_cell.length_b   1.000
_cell.length_c   1.000
_cell.angle_alpha   90.00
_cell.angle_beta   90.00
_cell.angle_gamma   90.00
#
_symmetry.space_group_name_H-M   'P 1'
#
loop_
_entity.id
_entity.type
_entity.pdbx_description
1 polymer ?
#
loop_
_entity_poly.entity_id
_entity_poly.type
_entity_poly.pdbx_seq_one_letter_code
_entity_poly.pdbx_strand_id
1 'polypeptide(L)'
;MEPDSSMGAYKVGDPAVSPAGRMFLESVHSELYSDLGILLVLIGAILALHFLYYEVAMLKNPTRRTLGLQLSVALASSSFLGLGLFFLYAWAGLYS
;
A
#
# COMPACT_ATOMS: atom_id res chain seq x y z
N MET A 1 15.93 14.21 -32.06
CA MET A 1 14.85 14.96 -31.38
C MET A 1 14.11 13.94 -30.56
N GLU A 2 14.67 13.61 -29.40
CA GLU A 2 14.12 12.62 -28.48
C GLU A 2 13.00 13.29 -27.68
N PRO A 3 11.81 12.68 -27.57
CA PRO A 3 10.77 13.21 -26.71
C PRO A 3 11.21 13.04 -25.27
N ASP A 4 11.27 14.17 -24.58
CA ASP A 4 11.54 14.32 -23.16
C ASP A 4 10.46 13.60 -22.34
N SER A 5 10.70 12.32 -22.06
CA SER A 5 9.86 11.44 -21.26
C SER A 5 10.22 11.55 -19.77
N SER A 6 10.34 12.77 -19.25
CA SER A 6 10.69 13.09 -17.87
C SER A 6 9.49 13.57 -17.03
N MET A 7 8.34 12.90 -17.16
CA MET A 7 7.23 13.02 -16.21
C MET A 7 6.88 11.64 -15.64
N GLY A 8 7.49 11.30 -14.50
CA GLY A 8 7.26 10.04 -13.77
C GLY A 8 8.52 9.19 -13.66
N ALA A 9 9.55 9.74 -13.01
CA ALA A 9 10.90 9.20 -12.94
C ALA A 9 11.02 7.95 -12.04
N TYR A 10 10.62 6.79 -12.56
CA TYR A 10 11.10 5.49 -12.07
C TYR A 10 12.30 5.06 -12.95
N LYS A 11 13.46 4.84 -12.33
CA LYS A 11 14.62 4.25 -13.01
C LYS A 11 14.70 2.77 -12.62
N VAL A 12 14.59 1.87 -13.60
CA VAL A 12 14.59 0.39 -13.49
C VAL A 12 15.87 -0.21 -12.83
N GLY A 13 16.76 0.59 -12.26
CA GLY A 13 18.07 0.19 -11.73
C GLY A 13 18.16 -0.04 -10.21
N ASP A 14 17.14 0.33 -9.44
CA ASP A 14 17.33 0.65 -8.02
C ASP A 14 17.45 -0.58 -7.07
N PRO A 15 18.61 -0.83 -6.40
CA PRO A 15 18.86 -2.05 -5.61
C PRO A 15 17.89 -2.26 -4.43
N ALA A 16 17.14 -1.23 -4.06
CA ALA A 16 16.12 -1.30 -3.01
C ALA A 16 14.85 -2.08 -3.42
N VAL A 17 14.63 -2.29 -4.73
CA VAL A 17 13.44 -2.98 -5.24
C VAL A 17 13.82 -4.38 -5.72
N SER A 18 13.12 -5.40 -5.19
CA SER A 18 13.24 -6.80 -5.61
C SER A 18 13.07 -6.94 -7.13
N PRO A 19 13.78 -7.87 -7.80
CA PRO A 19 13.68 -8.07 -9.25
C PRO A 19 12.25 -8.21 -9.77
N ALA A 20 11.39 -8.89 -9.00
CA ALA A 20 9.98 -9.06 -9.33
C ALA A 20 9.18 -7.74 -9.26
N GLY A 21 9.50 -6.87 -8.30
CA GLY A 21 8.90 -5.54 -8.17
C GLY A 21 9.29 -4.63 -9.34
N ARG A 22 10.53 -4.76 -9.83
CA ARG A 22 11.00 -3.99 -10.99
C ARG A 22 10.28 -4.36 -12.28
N MET A 23 10.10 -5.66 -12.55
CA MET A 23 9.35 -6.13 -13.72
C MET A 23 7.88 -5.69 -13.67
N PHE A 24 7.28 -5.68 -12.48
CA PHE A 24 5.93 -5.16 -12.29
C PHE A 24 5.85 -3.66 -12.55
N LEU A 25 6.85 -2.90 -12.08
CA LEU A 25 6.92 -1.45 -12.27
C LEU A 25 7.22 -1.03 -13.72
N GLU A 26 7.80 -1.93 -14.51
CA GLU A 26 8.04 -1.72 -15.94
C GLU A 26 6.80 -2.04 -16.80
N SER A 27 5.93 -2.93 -16.31
CA SER A 27 4.70 -3.36 -17.00
C SER A 27 3.52 -2.40 -16.78
N VAL A 28 3.50 -1.67 -15.66
CA VAL A 28 2.39 -0.78 -15.28
C VAL A 28 2.74 0.68 -15.61
N HIS A 29 1.76 1.42 -16.15
CA HIS A 29 1.96 2.85 -16.47
C HIS A 29 2.15 3.68 -15.19
N SER A 30 3.11 4.61 -15.23
CA SER A 30 3.49 5.47 -14.10
C SER A 30 2.33 6.32 -13.55
N GLU A 31 1.39 6.70 -14.41
CA GLU A 31 0.19 7.46 -14.03
C GLU A 31 -0.76 6.64 -13.14
N LEU A 32 -0.84 5.32 -13.35
CA LEU A 32 -1.73 4.46 -12.57
C LEU A 32 -1.22 4.18 -11.15
N TYR A 33 0.08 4.38 -10.86
CA TYR A 33 0.63 4.12 -9.53
C TYR A 33 0.05 5.03 -8.45
N SER A 34 -0.25 6.28 -8.80
CA SER A 34 -0.85 7.23 -7.87
C SER A 34 -2.26 6.78 -7.48
N ASP A 35 -3.11 6.52 -8.48
CA ASP A 35 -4.48 6.09 -8.26
C ASP A 35 -4.57 4.74 -7.53
N LEU A 36 -3.75 3.75 -7.93
CA LEU A 36 -3.72 2.46 -7.26
C LEU A 36 -3.20 2.59 -5.82
N GLY A 37 -2.12 3.34 -5.61
CA GLY A 37 -1.52 3.56 -4.31
C GLY A 37 -2.50 4.24 -3.35
N ILE A 38 -3.14 5.33 -3.79
CA ILE A 38 -4.14 6.06 -3.01
C ILE A 38 -5.33 5.16 -2.70
N LEU A 39 -5.86 4.41 -3.67
CA LEU A 39 -6.99 3.51 -3.46
C LEU A 39 -6.66 2.41 -2.44
N LEU A 40 -5.50 1.76 -2.57
CA LEU A 40 -5.06 0.71 -1.65
C LEU A 40 -4.81 1.25 -0.24
N VAL A 41 -4.18 2.41 -0.11
CA VAL A 41 -3.98 3.07 1.18
C VAL A 41 -5.31 3.45 1.82
N LEU A 42 -6.25 4.01 1.04
CA LEU A 42 -7.58 4.39 1.54
C LEU A 42 -8.33 3.18 2.08
N ILE A 43 -8.37 2.08 1.31
CA ILE A 43 -9.02 0.83 1.73
C ILE A 43 -8.34 0.28 2.98
N GLY A 44 -7.00 0.18 2.98
CA GLY A 44 -6.24 -0.30 4.12
C GLY A 44 -6.45 0.54 5.38
N ALA A 45 -6.53 1.87 5.24
CA ALA A 45 -6.77 2.81 6.34
C ALA A 45 -8.20 2.70 6.90
N ILE A 46 -9.22 2.51 6.05
CA ILE A 46 -10.60 2.26 6.50
C ILE A 46 -10.65 0.97 7.32
N LEU A 47 -10.02 -0.10 6.84
CA LEU A 47 -9.95 -1.38 7.58
C LEU A 47 -9.18 -1.23 8.90
N ALA A 48 -8.06 -0.49 8.89
CA ALA A 48 -7.27 -0.23 10.11
C ALA A 48 -8.07 0.57 11.14
N LEU A 49 -8.78 1.61 10.69
CA LEU A 49 -9.60 2.44 11.56
C LEU A 49 -10.78 1.65 12.12
N HIS A 50 -11.42 0.80 11.31
CA HIS A 50 -12.48 -0.09 11.76
C HIS A 50 -11.97 -1.10 12.81
N PHE A 51 -10.78 -1.67 12.60
CA PHE A 51 -10.12 -2.53 13.58
C PHE A 51 -9.84 -1.78 14.89
N LEU A 52 -9.24 -0.59 14.81
CA LEU A 52 -8.91 0.23 15.97
C LEU A 52 -10.17 0.62 16.75
N TYR A 53 -11.23 1.03 16.05
CA TYR A 53 -12.52 1.35 16.66
C TYR A 53 -13.12 0.14 17.38
N TYR A 54 -13.08 -1.02 16.75
CA TYR A 54 -13.56 -2.27 17.37
C TYR A 54 -12.73 -2.63 18.61
N GLU A 55 -11.41 -2.45 18.58
CA GLU A 55 -10.55 -2.73 19.72
C GLU A 55 -10.79 -1.76 20.89
N VAL A 56 -10.93 -0.46 20.61
CA VAL A 56 -11.29 0.56 21.62
C VAL A 56 -12.67 0.29 22.22
N ALA A 57 -13.64 -0.14 21.41
CA ALA A 57 -14.97 -0.53 21.90
C ALA A 57 -14.92 -1.81 22.76
N MET A 58 -14.08 -2.78 22.39
CA MET A 58 -13.86 -4.02 23.15
C MET A 58 -13.09 -3.81 24.45
N LEU A 59 -12.28 -2.77 24.57
CA LEU A 59 -11.63 -2.38 25.83
C LEU A 59 -12.65 -2.13 26.95
N LYS A 60 -13.86 -1.68 26.59
CA LYS A 60 -14.96 -1.47 27.55
C LYS A 60 -15.72 -2.74 27.94
N ASN A 61 -15.68 -3.81 27.13
CA ASN A 61 -16.45 -5.04 27.35
C ASN A 61 -15.64 -6.29 26.92
N PRO A 62 -14.84 -6.90 27.80
CA PRO A 62 -13.88 -7.95 27.44
C PRO A 62 -14.51 -9.33 27.13
N THR A 63 -15.80 -9.54 27.39
CA THR A 63 -16.41 -10.88 27.45
C THR A 63 -16.73 -11.51 26.08
N ARG A 64 -16.57 -10.80 24.96
CA ARG A 64 -16.88 -11.29 23.59
C ARG A 64 -15.75 -11.04 22.57
N ARG A 65 -14.50 -11.20 22.98
CA ARG A 65 -13.33 -10.99 22.10
C ARG A 65 -13.15 -12.16 21.12
N THR A 66 -13.43 -11.95 19.82
CA THR A 66 -13.09 -12.91 18.75
C THR A 66 -11.73 -12.54 18.13
N LEU A 67 -10.66 -12.96 18.80
CA LEU A 67 -9.26 -12.66 18.42
C LEU A 67 -8.90 -13.09 17.00
N GLY A 68 -9.44 -14.22 16.51
CA GLY A 68 -9.13 -14.73 15.17
C GLY A 68 -9.60 -13.80 14.04
N LEU A 69 -10.77 -13.18 14.19
CA LEU A 69 -11.33 -12.26 13.19
C LEU A 69 -10.60 -10.91 13.24
N GLN A 70 -10.16 -10.49 14.42
CA GLN A 70 -9.30 -9.33 14.61
C GLN A 70 -7.94 -9.49 13.91
N LEU A 71 -7.31 -10.66 14.07
CA LEU A 71 -6.00 -10.93 13.46
C LEU A 71 -6.09 -10.97 11.93
N SER A 72 -7.14 -11.56 11.36
CA SER A 72 -7.33 -11.60 9.91
C SER A 72 -7.59 -10.21 9.31
N VAL A 73 -8.38 -9.37 9.98
CA VAL A 73 -8.63 -7.99 9.55
C VAL A 73 -7.35 -7.15 9.65
N ALA A 74 -6.56 -7.31 10.71
CA ALA A 74 -5.28 -6.62 10.87
C ALA A 74 -4.27 -7.05 9.79
N LEU A 75 -4.17 -8.35 9.49
CA LEU A 75 -3.31 -8.87 8.42
C LEU A 75 -3.74 -8.37 7.04
N ALA A 76 -5.04 -8.37 6.75
CA ALA A 76 -5.57 -7.82 5.51
C ALA A 76 -5.25 -6.33 5.39
N SER A 77 -5.56 -5.55 6.42
CA SER A 77 -5.29 -4.11 6.48
C SER A 77 -3.81 -3.80 6.28
N SER A 78 -2.92 -4.50 6.98
CA SER A 78 -1.47 -4.37 6.85
C SER A 78 -0.98 -4.66 5.44
N SER A 79 -1.53 -5.69 4.79
CA SER A 79 -1.18 -6.04 3.40
C SER A 79 -1.61 -4.96 2.42
N PHE A 80 -2.84 -4.44 2.55
CA PHE A 80 -3.35 -3.35 1.69
C PHE A 80 -2.58 -2.05 1.90
N LEU A 81 -2.30 -1.67 3.16
CA LEU A 81 -1.49 -0.50 3.48
C LEU A 81 -0.06 -0.64 2.96
N GLY A 82 0.58 -1.78 3.18
CA GLY A 82 1.96 -2.03 2.72
C GLY A 82 2.09 -1.94 1.21
N LEU A 83 1.18 -2.59 0.47
CA LEU A 83 1.17 -2.52 -1.00
C LEU A 83 0.81 -1.11 -1.50
N GLY A 84 -0.17 -0.45 -0.89
CA GLY A 84 -0.54 0.92 -1.24
C GLY A 84 0.61 1.91 -1.03
N LEU A 85 1.31 1.81 0.10
CA LEU A 85 2.49 2.63 0.40
C LEU A 85 3.63 2.35 -0.58
N PHE A 86 3.86 1.09 -0.95
CA PHE A 86 4.85 0.73 -1.95
C PHE A 86 4.59 1.41 -3.30
N PHE A 87 3.34 1.37 -3.78
CA PHE A 87 2.94 2.08 -5.01
C PHE A 87 3.07 3.60 -4.87
N LEU A 88 2.74 4.15 -3.71
CA LEU A 88 2.87 5.58 -3.44
C LEU A 88 4.33 6.03 -3.41
N TYR A 89 5.24 5.23 -2.84
CA TYR A 89 6.68 5.49 -2.85
C TYR A 89 7.29 5.37 -4.25
N ALA A 90 6.83 4.41 -5.05
CA ALA A 90 7.20 4.31 -6.46
C ALA A 90 6.73 5.53 -7.25
N TRP A 91 5.51 6.00 -7.00
CA TRP A 91 5.00 7.22 -7.63
C TRP A 91 5.75 8.48 -7.17
N ALA A 92 6.07 8.59 -5.88
CA ALA A 92 6.80 9.72 -5.31
C ALA A 92 8.26 9.83 -5.80
N GLY A 93 8.74 8.88 -6.60
CA GLY A 93 10.13 8.84 -7.06
C GLY A 93 11.11 8.53 -5.95
N LEU A 94 10.68 7.82 -4.89
CA LEU A 94 11.58 7.36 -3.82
C LEU A 94 12.42 6.14 -4.24
N TYR A 95 12.04 5.50 -5.35
CA TYR A 95 12.81 4.47 -6.05
C TYR A 95 13.42 5.03 -7.36
N SER A 96 13.96 6.25 -7.29
CA SER A 96 14.60 6.99 -8.39
C SER A 96 16.10 6.76 -8.47
#